data_AF-A0A2V6UNU5-F1
#
_entry.id   AF-A0A2V6UNU5-F1
#
_cell.length_a   1.000
_cell.length_b   1.000
_cell.length_c   1.000
_cell.angle_alpha   90.00
_cell.angle_beta   90.00
_cell.angle_gamma   90.00
#
_symmetry.space_group_name_H-M   'P 1'
#
loop_
_entity.id
_entity.type
_entity.pdbx_description
1 polymer ?
#
loop_
_entity_poly.entity_id
_entity_poly.type
_entity_poly.pdbx_seq_one_letter_code
_entity_poly.pdbx_strand_id
1 'polypeptide(L)'
;MTRPFGTSLRRDPGDPRGLRARIEAVLLERLEEAVDAACLEVLVEVRRARNLPPPVADDAEDRAEFDRLVRAFLGRLEAAVTVGLGAEERGRLAPAAPSTGAGPARLLADQAALATRLPDYWQRFETVKNEFAAEQTGFPPGRGGRSGRLLGRD
;
A
#
# COMPACT_ATOMS: atom_id res chain seq x y z
N MET A 1 -52.79 9.01 -1.11
CA MET A 1 -51.58 8.69 -0.33
C MET A 1 -50.97 7.40 -0.87
N THR A 2 -49.96 7.48 -1.74
CA THR A 2 -48.95 6.42 -1.95
C THR A 2 -47.71 7.11 -2.53
N ARG A 3 -46.59 7.07 -1.81
CA ARG A 3 -45.32 7.72 -2.19
C ARG A 3 -44.68 6.97 -3.37
N PRO A 4 -44.14 7.64 -4.39
CA PRO A 4 -43.34 6.98 -5.41
C PRO A 4 -41.95 6.63 -4.84
N PHE A 5 -41.40 5.51 -5.27
CA PHE A 5 -40.04 5.07 -5.03
C PHE A 5 -39.05 6.06 -5.65
N GLY A 6 -38.70 7.09 -4.89
CA GLY A 6 -37.62 8.03 -5.21
C GLY A 6 -36.31 7.55 -4.61
N THR A 7 -35.55 6.73 -5.35
CA THR A 7 -34.13 6.46 -5.03
C THR A 7 -33.25 6.56 -6.27
N SER A 8 -33.55 7.50 -7.16
CA SER A 8 -32.54 7.99 -8.09
C SER A 8 -31.82 9.14 -7.40
N LEU A 9 -30.83 8.82 -6.56
CA LEU A 9 -29.81 9.76 -6.13
C LEU A 9 -29.06 10.22 -7.40
N ARG A 10 -29.62 11.22 -8.09
CA ARG A 10 -28.88 11.99 -9.10
C ARG A 10 -27.71 12.64 -8.35
N ARG A 11 -26.53 12.03 -8.49
CA ARG A 11 -25.27 12.47 -7.88
C ARG A 11 -24.81 13.74 -8.58
N ASP A 12 -24.86 14.86 -7.86
CA ASP A 12 -24.41 16.15 -8.35
C ASP A 12 -22.86 16.16 -8.46
N PRO A 13 -22.29 16.33 -9.66
CA PRO A 13 -20.84 16.44 -9.85
C PRO A 13 -20.20 17.64 -9.14
N GLY A 14 -21.00 18.62 -8.70
CA GLY A 14 -20.58 19.81 -7.94
C GLY A 14 -20.52 19.63 -6.42
N ASP A 15 -20.94 18.49 -5.85
CA ASP A 15 -20.88 18.28 -4.39
C ASP A 15 -19.42 18.02 -3.93
N PRO A 16 -18.82 18.91 -3.11
CA PRO A 16 -17.46 18.72 -2.61
C PRO A 16 -17.33 17.48 -1.71
N ARG A 17 -18.42 17.03 -1.05
CA ARG A 17 -18.42 15.76 -0.30
C ARG A 17 -18.28 14.56 -1.23
N GLY A 18 -18.89 14.64 -2.42
CA GLY A 18 -18.73 13.64 -3.48
C GLY A 18 -17.35 13.66 -4.13
N LEU A 19 -16.70 14.83 -4.26
CA LEU A 19 -15.30 14.89 -4.72
C LEU A 19 -14.33 14.25 -3.73
N ARG A 20 -14.46 14.56 -2.44
CA ARG A 20 -13.57 14.00 -1.42
C ARG A 20 -13.67 12.48 -1.34
N ALA A 21 -14.88 11.92 -1.38
CA ALA A 21 -15.08 10.48 -1.39
C ALA A 21 -14.47 9.80 -2.64
N ARG A 22 -14.50 10.47 -3.81
CA ARG A 22 -13.86 9.96 -5.04
C ARG A 22 -12.34 9.97 -4.93
N ILE A 23 -11.75 11.02 -4.35
CA ILE A 23 -10.31 11.09 -4.12
C ILE A 23 -9.88 9.98 -3.15
N GLU A 24 -10.60 9.79 -2.05
CA GLU A 24 -10.33 8.74 -1.08
C GLU A 24 -10.42 7.34 -1.71
N ALA A 25 -11.44 7.08 -2.55
CA ALA A 25 -11.58 5.81 -3.26
C ALA A 25 -10.43 5.55 -4.24
N VAL A 26 -10.07 6.54 -5.06
CA VAL A 26 -8.94 6.40 -6.00
C VAL A 26 -7.62 6.23 -5.24
N LEU A 27 -7.42 6.93 -4.13
CA LEU A 27 -6.22 6.75 -3.31
C LEU A 27 -6.15 5.36 -2.69
N LEU A 28 -7.28 4.81 -2.25
CA LEU A 28 -7.34 3.45 -1.74
C LEU A 28 -6.93 2.43 -2.80
N GLU A 29 -7.52 2.51 -4.01
CA GLU A 29 -7.16 1.66 -5.14
C GLU A 29 -5.67 1.75 -5.48
N ARG A 30 -5.12 2.97 -5.52
CA ARG A 30 -3.70 3.18 -5.83
C ARG A 30 -2.76 2.68 -4.73
N LEU A 31 -3.19 2.76 -3.48
CA LEU A 31 -2.43 2.21 -2.36
C LEU A 31 -2.44 0.69 -2.38
N GLU A 32 -3.58 0.07 -2.68
CA GLU A 32 -3.70 -1.37 -2.85
C GLU A 32 -2.77 -1.86 -3.96
N GLU A 33 -2.84 -1.26 -5.15
CA GLU A 33 -1.94 -1.57 -6.27
C GLU A 33 -0.45 -1.42 -5.90
N ALA A 34 -0.10 -0.33 -5.22
CA ALA A 34 1.29 -0.05 -4.84
C ALA A 34 1.82 -1.02 -3.78
N VAL A 35 0.98 -1.39 -2.81
CA VAL A 35 1.31 -2.36 -1.75
C VAL A 35 1.47 -3.75 -2.35
N ASP A 36 0.57 -4.15 -3.24
CA ASP A 36 0.62 -5.45 -3.90
C ASP A 36 1.88 -5.58 -4.77
N ALA A 37 2.17 -4.56 -5.58
CA ALA A 37 3.38 -4.53 -6.40
C ALA A 37 4.65 -4.64 -5.53
N ALA A 38 4.74 -3.83 -4.47
CA ALA A 38 5.88 -3.85 -3.55
C ALA A 38 6.06 -5.23 -2.89
N CYS A 39 4.98 -5.83 -2.40
CA CYS A 39 5.07 -7.13 -1.72
C CYS A 39 5.37 -8.27 -2.70
N LEU A 40 4.86 -8.21 -3.93
CA LEU A 40 5.15 -9.19 -4.97
C LEU A 40 6.62 -9.12 -5.42
N GLU A 41 7.16 -7.91 -5.61
CA GLU A 41 8.59 -7.71 -5.91
C GLU A 41 9.48 -8.31 -4.83
N VAL A 42 9.15 -8.06 -3.55
CA VAL A 42 9.87 -8.63 -2.40
C VAL A 42 9.78 -10.16 -2.40
N LEU A 43 8.59 -10.73 -2.60
CA LEU A 43 8.40 -12.18 -2.64
C LEU A 43 9.24 -12.84 -3.75
N VAL A 44 9.22 -12.25 -4.95
CA VAL A 44 10.01 -12.73 -6.09
C VAL A 44 11.50 -12.68 -5.76
N GLU A 45 12.00 -11.58 -5.22
CA GLU A 45 13.44 -11.44 -4.91
C GLU A 45 13.88 -12.35 -3.75
N VAL A 46 13.07 -12.52 -2.70
CA VAL A 46 13.35 -13.47 -1.61
C VAL A 46 13.44 -14.91 -2.14
N ARG A 47 12.51 -15.30 -3.01
CA ARG A 47 12.51 -16.65 -3.61
C ARG A 47 13.69 -16.85 -4.55
N ARG A 48 14.00 -15.83 -5.37
CA ARG A 48 15.17 -15.82 -6.24
C ARG A 48 16.47 -15.98 -5.45
N ALA A 49 16.63 -15.26 -4.34
CA ALA A 49 17.81 -15.38 -3.47
C ALA A 49 17.98 -16.80 -2.89
N ARG A 50 16.88 -17.56 -2.77
CA ARG A 50 16.85 -18.96 -2.34
C ARG A 50 16.89 -19.98 -3.48
N ASN A 51 17.08 -19.54 -4.73
CA ASN A 51 17.01 -20.37 -5.95
C ASN A 51 15.68 -21.13 -6.10
N LEU A 52 14.58 -20.56 -5.62
CA LEU A 52 13.23 -21.09 -5.77
C LEU A 52 12.56 -20.54 -7.04
N PRO A 53 11.59 -21.27 -7.63
CA PRO A 53 10.82 -20.75 -8.75
C PRO A 53 9.98 -19.52 -8.34
N PRO A 54 9.57 -18.68 -9.31
CA PRO A 54 8.65 -17.57 -9.06
C PRO A 54 7.36 -18.03 -8.38
N PRO A 55 6.70 -17.15 -7.61
CA PRO A 55 5.45 -17.49 -6.94
C PRO A 55 4.32 -17.74 -7.96
N VAL A 56 3.42 -18.66 -7.64
CA VAL A 56 2.27 -19.03 -8.45
C VAL A 56 0.98 -18.55 -7.77
N ALA A 57 0.16 -17.79 -8.47
CA ALA A 57 -1.05 -17.20 -7.90
C ALA A 57 -2.06 -18.24 -7.36
N ASP A 58 -2.12 -19.42 -7.97
CA ASP A 58 -3.01 -20.49 -7.55
C ASP A 58 -2.41 -21.39 -6.44
N ASP A 59 -1.15 -21.20 -6.09
CA ASP A 59 -0.55 -21.92 -4.97
C ASP A 59 -1.01 -21.32 -3.63
N ALA A 60 -1.34 -22.18 -2.67
CA ALA A 60 -1.88 -21.75 -1.38
C ALA A 60 -0.78 -21.24 -0.43
N GLU A 61 0.44 -21.79 -0.51
CA GLU A 61 1.56 -21.38 0.33
C GLU A 61 2.10 -20.02 -0.13
N ASP A 62 2.26 -19.83 -1.44
CA ASP A 62 2.69 -18.55 -2.02
C ASP A 62 1.69 -17.44 -1.71
N ARG A 63 0.37 -17.71 -1.79
CA ARG A 63 -0.66 -16.77 -1.35
C ARG A 63 -0.55 -16.43 0.13
N ALA A 64 -0.34 -17.43 0.99
CA ALA A 64 -0.17 -17.21 2.42
C ALA A 64 1.13 -16.46 2.77
N GLU A 65 2.20 -16.62 1.99
CA GLU A 65 3.44 -15.85 2.13
C GLU A 65 3.23 -14.39 1.69
N PHE A 66 2.60 -14.16 0.54
CA PHE A 66 2.23 -12.83 0.06
C PHE A 66 1.38 -12.07 1.09
N ASP A 67 0.33 -12.70 1.59
CA ASP A 67 -0.56 -12.15 2.62
C ASP A 67 0.17 -11.75 3.92
N ARG A 68 1.20 -12.53 4.30
CA ARG A 68 2.05 -12.22 5.46
C ARG A 68 2.93 -11.01 5.17
N LEU A 69 3.51 -10.91 3.98
CA LEU A 69 4.29 -9.76 3.55
C LEU A 69 3.46 -8.48 3.53
N VAL A 70 2.24 -8.52 2.97
CA VAL A 70 1.32 -7.38 2.96
C VAL A 70 1.02 -6.88 4.37
N ARG A 71 0.67 -7.78 5.29
CA ARG A 71 0.42 -7.42 6.70
C ARG A 71 1.65 -6.81 7.38
N ALA A 72 2.82 -7.41 7.17
CA ALA A 72 4.07 -6.92 7.75
C ALA A 72 4.46 -5.54 7.20
N PHE A 73 4.35 -5.34 5.87
CA PHE A 73 4.65 -4.08 5.22
C PHE A 73 3.71 -2.96 5.66
N LEU A 74 2.39 -3.21 5.67
CA LEU A 74 1.41 -2.23 6.12
C LEU A 74 1.61 -1.85 7.60
N GLY A 75 1.94 -2.81 8.46
CA GLY A 75 2.26 -2.52 9.87
C GLY A 75 3.53 -1.67 10.01
N ARG A 76 4.57 -1.93 9.22
CA ARG A 76 5.79 -1.11 9.22
C ARG A 76 5.51 0.30 8.69
N LEU A 77 4.73 0.41 7.61
CA LEU A 77 4.35 1.69 7.01
C LEU A 77 3.55 2.55 7.97
N GLU A 78 2.56 1.97 8.66
CA GLU A 78 1.81 2.66 9.71
C GLU A 78 2.73 3.19 10.83
N ALA A 79 3.63 2.35 11.34
CA ALA A 79 4.58 2.75 12.36
C ALA A 79 5.49 3.90 11.87
N ALA A 80 6.07 3.79 10.68
CA ALA A 80 6.99 4.78 10.15
C ALA A 80 6.32 6.12 9.83
N VAL A 81 5.09 6.10 9.30
CA VAL A 81 4.35 7.33 8.97
C VAL A 81 3.85 8.04 10.23
N THR A 82 3.57 7.29 11.31
CA THR A 82 3.12 7.84 12.59
C THR A 82 4.23 8.29 13.53
N VAL A 83 5.47 7.86 13.29
CA VAL A 83 6.67 8.37 13.97
C VAL A 83 6.83 9.85 13.64
N GLY A 84 6.97 10.68 14.68
CA GLY A 84 7.14 12.13 14.55
C GLY A 84 5.85 12.95 14.51
N LEU A 85 4.67 12.33 14.38
CA LEU A 85 3.40 13.05 14.53
C LEU A 85 3.19 13.46 16.00
N GLY A 86 2.80 14.70 16.27
CA GLY A 86 2.36 15.11 17.61
C GLY A 86 1.06 14.40 18.02
N ALA A 87 0.72 14.39 19.32
CA ALA A 87 -0.55 13.83 19.80
C ALA A 87 -1.77 14.53 19.16
N GLU A 88 -1.66 15.83 18.93
CA GLU A 88 -2.68 16.64 18.27
C GLU A 88 -2.82 16.31 16.77
N GLU A 89 -1.70 16.09 16.08
CA GLU A 89 -1.71 15.61 14.69
C GLU A 89 -2.27 14.21 14.57
N ARG A 90 -1.89 13.28 15.45
CA ARG A 90 -2.50 11.94 15.49
C ARG A 90 -4.01 12.04 15.73
N GLY A 91 -4.46 12.94 16.60
CA GLY A 91 -5.88 13.19 16.84
C GLY A 91 -6.62 13.76 15.61
N ARG A 92 -5.98 14.65 14.84
CA ARG A 92 -6.53 15.19 13.58
C ARG A 92 -6.50 14.18 12.43
N LEU A 93 -5.53 13.28 12.44
CA LEU A 93 -5.31 12.25 11.43
C LEU A 93 -6.15 11.00 11.70
N ALA A 94 -6.54 10.77 12.96
CA ALA A 94 -7.46 9.70 13.35
C ALA A 94 -8.71 9.75 12.45
N PRO A 95 -9.12 8.61 11.88
CA PRO A 95 -10.23 8.61 10.95
C PRO A 95 -11.50 9.06 11.68
N ALA A 96 -12.30 9.90 11.02
CA ALA A 96 -13.53 10.46 11.58
C ALA A 96 -14.60 9.38 11.87
N ALA A 97 -14.44 8.21 11.28
CA ALA A 97 -15.17 6.99 11.61
C ALA A 97 -14.15 5.84 11.66
N PRO A 98 -14.27 4.89 12.61
CA PRO A 98 -13.43 3.71 12.60
C PRO A 98 -13.60 2.99 11.26
N SER A 99 -12.49 2.69 10.58
CA SER A 99 -12.46 1.83 9.40
C SER A 99 -13.08 0.48 9.80
N THR A 100 -14.27 0.18 9.30
CA THR A 100 -15.08 -1.00 9.71
C THR A 100 -14.49 -2.34 9.23
N GLY A 101 -13.29 -2.32 8.65
CA GLY A 101 -12.58 -3.50 8.18
C GLY A 101 -11.75 -4.16 9.29
N ALA A 102 -11.50 -5.46 9.14
CA ALA A 102 -10.50 -6.18 9.92
C ALA A 102 -9.23 -6.39 9.08
N GLY A 103 -8.07 -6.40 9.73
CA GLY A 103 -6.80 -6.77 9.07
C GLY A 103 -6.33 -5.76 8.00
N PRO A 104 -5.79 -6.22 6.86
CA PRO A 104 -5.12 -5.38 5.86
C PRO A 104 -5.99 -4.24 5.30
N ALA A 105 -7.29 -4.50 5.10
CA ALA A 105 -8.23 -3.51 4.57
C ALA A 105 -8.37 -2.29 5.49
N ARG A 106 -8.30 -2.51 6.82
CA ARG A 106 -8.31 -1.43 7.80
C ARG A 106 -7.05 -0.57 7.68
N LEU A 107 -5.90 -1.22 7.61
CA LEU A 107 -4.60 -0.55 7.48
C LEU A 107 -4.51 0.26 6.17
N LEU A 108 -5.00 -0.29 5.05
CA LEU A 108 -5.07 0.41 3.77
C LEU A 108 -5.97 1.67 3.83
N ALA A 109 -7.14 1.57 4.46
CA ALA A 109 -8.03 2.72 4.65
C ALA A 109 -7.37 3.81 5.50
N ASP A 110 -6.67 3.41 6.56
CA ASP A 110 -5.94 4.34 7.43
C ASP A 110 -4.78 5.01 6.67
N GLN A 111 -4.06 4.27 5.81
CA GLN A 111 -3.04 4.82 4.91
C GLN A 111 -3.62 5.79 3.86
N ALA A 112 -4.77 5.49 3.25
CA ALA A 112 -5.43 6.39 2.31
C ALA A 112 -5.82 7.71 2.99
N ALA A 113 -6.32 7.64 4.23
CA ALA A 113 -6.63 8.81 5.03
C ALA A 113 -5.38 9.65 5.40
N LEU A 114 -4.22 9.03 5.55
CA LEU A 114 -2.94 9.73 5.74
C LEU A 114 -2.44 10.36 4.44
N ALA A 115 -2.53 9.65 3.31
CA ALA A 115 -2.13 10.12 2.00
C ALA A 115 -2.89 11.38 1.54
N THR A 116 -4.16 11.54 1.96
CA THR A 116 -4.91 12.79 1.69
C THR A 116 -4.41 14.01 2.45
N ARG A 117 -3.67 13.82 3.55
CA ARG A 117 -3.33 14.90 4.50
C ARG A 117 -1.84 15.20 4.56
N LEU A 118 -0.99 14.22 4.26
CA LEU A 118 0.46 14.35 4.30
C LEU A 118 1.02 14.57 2.89
N PRO A 119 1.60 15.74 2.59
CA PRO A 119 2.11 16.04 1.25
C PRO A 119 3.34 15.20 0.88
N ASP A 120 4.10 14.73 1.87
CA ASP A 120 5.29 13.89 1.71
C ASP A 120 5.00 12.39 1.88
N TYR A 121 3.72 11.99 1.93
CA TYR A 121 3.30 10.61 2.17
C TYR A 121 3.99 9.62 1.22
N TRP A 122 3.94 9.87 -0.09
CA TRP A 122 4.51 8.95 -1.09
C TRP A 122 6.02 8.83 -0.98
N GLN A 123 6.71 9.90 -0.58
CA GLN A 123 8.15 9.82 -0.32
C GLN A 123 8.45 8.91 0.87
N ARG A 124 7.67 9.02 1.95
CA ARG A 124 7.79 8.11 3.12
C ARG A 124 7.47 6.66 2.74
N PHE A 125 6.42 6.44 1.95
CA PHE A 125 6.06 5.13 1.42
C PHE A 125 7.25 4.48 0.69
N GLU A 126 7.86 5.22 -0.23
CA GLU A 126 9.00 4.73 -1.01
C GLU A 126 10.22 4.42 -0.14
N THR A 127 10.51 5.26 0.86
CA THR A 127 11.57 4.98 1.85
C THR A 127 11.30 3.68 2.59
N VAL A 128 10.10 3.52 3.15
CA VAL A 128 9.72 2.31 3.90
C VAL A 128 9.73 1.07 3.01
N LYS A 129 9.26 1.18 1.76
CA LYS A 129 9.32 0.09 0.77
C LYS A 129 10.74 -0.41 0.56
N ASN A 130 11.68 0.51 0.33
CA ASN A 130 13.08 0.16 0.08
C ASN A 130 13.75 -0.46 1.30
N GLU A 131 13.50 0.08 2.49
CA GLU A 131 14.00 -0.50 3.75
C GLU A 131 13.43 -1.88 4.01
N PHE A 132 12.12 -2.05 3.84
CA PHE A 132 11.44 -3.33 4.03
C PHE A 132 11.98 -4.40 3.08
N ALA A 133 12.12 -4.07 1.79
CA ALA A 133 12.68 -4.99 0.81
C ALA A 133 14.11 -5.43 1.14
N ALA A 134 14.93 -4.49 1.63
CA ALA A 134 16.30 -4.78 2.03
C ALA A 134 16.36 -5.72 3.25
N GLU A 135 15.49 -5.51 4.23
CA GLU A 135 15.37 -6.38 5.40
C GLU A 135 14.94 -7.80 5.03
N GLN A 136 13.98 -7.95 4.11
CA GLN A 136 13.47 -9.27 3.71
C GLN A 136 14.48 -10.06 2.87
N THR A 137 15.25 -9.39 2.02
CA THR A 137 16.21 -10.04 1.11
C THR A 137 17.58 -10.26 1.75
N GLY A 138 17.88 -9.63 2.89
CA GLY A 138 19.18 -9.69 3.55
C GLY A 138 20.29 -8.94 2.80
N PHE A 139 19.94 -8.20 1.73
CA PHE A 139 20.84 -7.34 0.98
C PHE A 139 20.39 -5.88 1.17
N PRO A 140 21.30 -4.92 1.48
CA PRO A 140 20.94 -3.50 1.42
C PRO A 140 20.38 -3.17 0.03
N PRO A 141 19.48 -2.17 -0.12
CA PRO A 141 18.81 -1.93 -1.38
C PRO A 141 19.84 -1.52 -2.45
N GLY A 142 20.23 -2.52 -3.24
CA GLY A 142 21.21 -2.41 -4.31
C GLY A 142 20.56 -1.71 -5.48
N ARG A 143 20.60 -0.37 -5.44
CA ARG A 143 20.55 0.58 -6.56
C ARG A 143 20.64 -0.15 -7.92
N GLY A 144 19.53 -0.18 -8.66
CA GLY A 144 19.43 -0.77 -10.00
C GLY A 144 20.67 -0.50 -10.86
N GLY A 145 21.57 -1.48 -10.87
CA GLY A 145 22.90 -1.39 -11.45
C GLY A 145 22.94 -2.24 -12.69
N ARG A 146 22.71 -1.58 -13.83
CA ARG A 146 23.19 -1.90 -15.18
C ARG A 146 23.99 -3.21 -15.26
N SER A 147 23.36 -4.26 -15.75
CA SER A 147 24.10 -5.37 -16.36
C SER A 147 24.72 -4.88 -17.67
N GLY A 148 25.88 -4.24 -17.54
CA GLY A 148 26.81 -4.08 -18.64
C GLY A 148 27.27 -5.47 -19.07
N ARG A 149 26.75 -5.94 -20.20
CA ARG A 149 27.37 -7.06 -20.92
C ARG A 149 28.71 -6.58 -21.47
N LEU A 150 29.75 -6.78 -20.67
CA LEU A 150 31.08 -7.03 -21.19
C LEU A 150 31.14 -8.52 -21.55
N LEU A 151 30.87 -8.83 -22.82
CA LEU A 151 31.36 -10.06 -23.43
C LEU A 151 32.57 -9.65 -24.28
N GLY A 152 33.77 -10.03 -23.82
CA GLY A 152 34.99 -10.11 -24.65
C GLY A 152 34.78 -11.10 -25.79
N ARG A 153 35.27 -10.82 -27.00
CA ARG A 153 36.67 -11.01 -27.45
C ARG A 153 37.12 -12.47 -27.28
N ASP A 154 36.91 -13.27 -28.33
CA ASP A 154 37.96 -13.67 -29.27
C ASP A 154 37.37 -13.83 -30.68
#